data_AF-A0A9X2EJB8-F1
#
_entry.id   AF-A0A9X2EJB8-F1
#
_cell.length_a   1.000
_cell.length_b   1.000
_cell.length_c   1.000
_cell.angle_alpha   90.00
_cell.angle_beta   90.00
_cell.angle_gamma   90.00
#
_symmetry.space_group_name_H-M   'P 1'
#
loop_
_entity.id
_entity.type
_entity.pdbx_description
1 polymer ?
#
loop_
_entity_poly.entity_id
_entity_poly.type
_entity_poly.pdbx_seq_one_letter_code
_entity_poly.pdbx_strand_id
1 'polypeptide(L)'
;MKSRLLNFFIWLVVLAAAQVTLADAQQVQGLRSPTLSFCQARFYEEDEGRLYCNWAVNFRYACFVWWPTNKVIPAGAKLSEPEVVGKCGNGEPVVKLQHY
;
A
#
# COMPACT_ATOMS: atom_id res chain seq x y z
N MET A 1 61.63 3.35 -0.30
CA MET A 1 60.30 3.00 0.27
C MET A 1 59.25 3.98 -0.24
N LYS A 2 58.73 3.79 -1.46
CA LYS A 2 57.80 4.76 -2.07
C LYS A 2 57.00 4.14 -3.22
N SER A 3 56.51 2.91 -3.05
CA SER A 3 55.66 2.27 -4.07
C SER A 3 54.90 1.07 -3.51
N ARG A 4 54.04 1.29 -2.50
CA ARG A 4 53.06 0.29 -2.04
C ARG A 4 51.70 0.86 -1.61
N LEU A 5 51.56 2.18 -1.58
CA LEU A 5 50.33 2.85 -1.13
C LEU A 5 49.32 3.16 -2.25
N LEU A 6 49.74 3.14 -3.52
CA LEU A 6 48.88 3.54 -4.63
C LEU A 6 47.91 2.44 -5.11
N ASN A 7 48.22 1.17 -4.86
CA ASN A 7 47.37 0.04 -5.28
C ASN A 7 46.19 -0.25 -4.35
N PHE A 8 46.18 0.31 -3.14
CA PHE A 8 45.09 0.09 -2.18
C PHE A 8 43.88 1.01 -2.41
N PHE A 9 44.09 2.19 -3.01
CA PHE A 9 43.01 3.15 -3.28
C PHE A 9 42.15 2.78 -4.50
N ILE A 10 42.68 2.01 -5.45
CA ILE A 10 41.96 1.65 -6.68
C ILE A 10 40.92 0.54 -6.42
N TRP A 11 41.10 -0.28 -5.38
CA TRP A 11 40.12 -1.32 -5.02
C TRP A 11 38.93 -0.81 -4.19
N LEU A 12 39.05 0.34 -3.54
CA LEU A 12 37.97 0.91 -2.71
C LEU A 12 36.91 1.67 -3.53
N VAL A 13 37.24 2.15 -4.73
CA VAL A 13 36.30 2.91 -5.57
C VAL A 13 35.34 1.98 -6.34
N VAL A 14 35.75 0.74 -6.62
CA VAL A 14 34.93 -0.21 -7.41
C VAL A 14 33.73 -0.76 -6.62
N LEU A 15 33.79 -0.78 -5.29
CA LEU A 15 32.69 -1.26 -4.44
C LEU A 15 31.54 -0.24 -4.24
N ALA A 16 31.77 1.06 -4.51
CA ALA A 16 30.73 2.07 -4.36
C ALA A 16 29.79 2.18 -5.57
N ALA A 17 30.20 1.69 -6.75
CA ALA A 17 29.40 1.78 -7.98
C ALA A 17 28.41 0.61 -8.17
N ALA A 18 28.48 -0.43 -7.35
CA ALA A 18 27.67 -1.65 -7.51
C ALA A 18 26.33 -1.63 -6.74
N GLN A 19 25.98 -0.54 -6.06
CA GLN A 19 24.79 -0.48 -5.20
C GLN A 19 23.63 0.36 -5.76
N VAL A 20 23.71 0.83 -7.00
CA VAL A 20 22.67 1.68 -7.63
C VAL A 20 21.92 0.92 -8.73
N THR A 21 21.45 -0.30 -8.46
CA THR A 21 20.47 -1.00 -9.34
C THR A 21 19.65 -2.04 -8.55
N LEU A 22 19.16 -1.68 -7.36
CA LEU A 22 18.11 -2.46 -6.66
C LEU A 22 16.84 -1.62 -6.43
N ALA A 23 16.62 -0.61 -7.27
CA ALA A 23 15.39 0.17 -7.29
C ALA A 23 14.77 0.09 -8.69
N ASP A 24 14.31 -1.09 -9.11
CA ASP A 24 13.08 -1.14 -9.94
C ASP A 24 12.47 -2.55 -10.13
N ALA A 25 12.63 -3.47 -9.18
CA ALA A 25 12.03 -4.81 -9.31
C ALA A 25 10.49 -4.82 -9.19
N GLN A 26 9.82 -3.67 -9.12
CA GLN A 26 8.35 -3.59 -9.03
C GLN A 26 7.69 -2.44 -9.80
N GLN A 27 8.29 -1.91 -10.88
CA GLN A 27 7.50 -1.26 -11.93
C GLN A 27 7.02 -2.30 -12.95
N VAL A 28 6.19 -3.24 -12.50
CA VAL A 28 5.21 -3.82 -13.42
C VAL A 28 4.20 -2.71 -13.69
N GLN A 29 4.49 -1.86 -14.68
CA GLN A 29 3.57 -0.85 -15.24
C GLN A 29 2.45 -1.54 -16.02
N GLY A 30 1.73 -2.45 -15.36
CA GLY A 30 0.39 -2.81 -15.78
C GLY A 30 -0.53 -1.68 -15.34
N LEU A 31 -1.40 -1.21 -16.25
CA LEU A 31 -2.53 -0.35 -15.87
C LEU A 31 -3.28 -1.07 -14.74
N ARG A 32 -3.14 -0.62 -13.49
CA ARG A 32 -3.83 -1.25 -12.38
C ARG A 32 -5.29 -0.84 -12.47
N SER A 33 -6.18 -1.80 -12.72
CA SER A 33 -7.61 -1.53 -12.71
C SER A 33 -8.04 -1.04 -11.33
N PRO A 34 -9.01 -0.11 -11.26
CA PRO A 34 -9.66 0.26 -10.02
C PRO A 34 -10.11 -0.98 -9.23
N THR A 35 -9.80 -0.99 -7.95
CA THR A 35 -10.26 -1.98 -6.99
C THR A 35 -11.52 -1.45 -6.32
N LEU A 36 -12.56 -2.28 -6.24
CA LEU A 36 -13.71 -2.05 -5.37
C LEU A 36 -13.49 -2.80 -4.07
N SER A 37 -13.58 -2.11 -2.94
CA SER A 37 -13.49 -2.70 -1.62
C SER A 37 -14.67 -2.33 -0.74
N PHE A 38 -14.93 -3.16 0.25
CA PHE A 38 -16.00 -3.01 1.21
C PHE A 38 -15.40 -2.92 2.61
N CYS A 39 -15.97 -2.02 3.41
CA CYS A 39 -15.50 -1.73 4.74
C CYS A 39 -16.63 -1.68 5.74
N GLN A 40 -16.46 -2.19 6.96
CA GLN A 40 -17.33 -1.69 8.04
C GLN A 40 -16.95 -0.24 8.32
N ALA A 41 -17.94 0.65 8.46
CA ALA A 41 -17.66 2.09 8.60
C ALA A 41 -16.79 2.41 9.82
N ARG A 42 -16.89 1.62 10.89
CA ARG A 42 -16.04 1.75 12.09
C ARG A 42 -14.54 1.49 11.85
N PHE A 43 -14.20 0.85 10.73
CA PHE A 43 -12.83 0.59 10.30
C PHE A 43 -12.39 1.49 9.17
N TYR A 44 -13.28 2.35 8.67
CA TYR A 44 -12.94 3.33 7.68
C TYR A 44 -12.39 4.58 8.36
N GLU A 45 -11.14 4.90 8.09
CA GLU A 45 -10.49 6.11 8.59
C GLU A 45 -9.64 6.72 7.48
N GLU A 46 -9.60 8.06 7.46
CA GLU A 46 -8.69 8.82 6.62
C GLU A 46 -7.80 9.66 7.53
N ASP A 47 -6.49 9.40 7.52
CA ASP A 47 -5.52 10.10 8.36
C ASP A 47 -4.23 10.39 7.60
N GLU A 48 -3.74 11.63 7.65
CA GLU A 48 -2.50 12.07 6.97
C GLU A 48 -2.40 11.67 5.49
N GLY A 49 -3.51 11.68 4.76
CA GLY A 49 -3.54 11.25 3.36
C GLY A 49 -3.39 9.73 3.19
N ARG A 50 -3.74 8.95 4.22
CA ARG A 50 -3.79 7.49 4.23
C ARG A 50 -5.22 7.04 4.48
N LEU A 51 -5.62 6.00 3.77
CA LEU A 51 -6.90 5.33 3.91
C LEU A 51 -6.68 4.05 4.71
N TYR A 52 -7.53 3.85 5.70
CA TYR A 52 -7.60 2.66 6.52
C TYR A 52 -8.95 2.00 6.28
N CYS A 53 -8.91 0.71 6.01
CA CYS A 53 -10.10 -0.09 5.79
C CYS A 53 -9.77 -1.58 5.92
N ASN A 54 -10.73 -2.47 6.18
CA ASN A 54 -10.50 -3.92 6.11
C ASN A 54 -10.37 -4.50 4.69
N TRP A 55 -10.51 -3.68 3.63
CA TRP A 55 -10.39 -4.03 2.20
C TRP A 55 -11.10 -5.34 1.80
N ALA A 56 -12.30 -5.57 2.33
CA ALA A 56 -13.03 -6.78 1.97
C ALA A 56 -13.42 -6.76 0.49
N VAL A 57 -13.31 -7.91 -0.18
CA VAL A 57 -13.61 -8.05 -1.61
C VAL A 57 -15.11 -8.05 -1.92
N ASN A 58 -15.97 -8.19 -0.90
CA ASN A 58 -17.42 -8.06 -1.03
C ASN A 58 -18.05 -7.67 0.30
N PHE A 59 -19.33 -7.26 0.24
CA PHE A 59 -20.14 -6.89 1.41
C PHE A 59 -20.16 -7.97 2.49
N ARG A 60 -20.37 -9.24 2.10
CA ARG A 60 -20.50 -10.36 3.03
C ARG A 60 -19.23 -10.51 3.88
N TYR A 61 -18.06 -10.47 3.25
CA TYR A 61 -16.79 -10.57 3.96
C TYR A 61 -16.54 -9.38 4.88
N ALA A 62 -16.98 -8.17 4.52
CA ALA A 62 -16.82 -7.01 5.39
C ALA A 62 -17.46 -7.24 6.78
N CYS A 63 -18.56 -7.98 6.84
CA CYS A 63 -19.27 -8.28 8.08
C CYS A 63 -18.63 -9.35 8.97
N PHE A 64 -17.60 -10.06 8.50
CA PHE A 64 -16.90 -11.08 9.28
C PHE A 64 -15.52 -10.62 9.76
N VAL A 65 -15.15 -9.37 9.45
CA VAL A 65 -13.87 -8.82 9.89
C VAL A 65 -14.02 -8.19 11.28
N TRP A 66 -13.17 -8.60 12.21
CA TRP A 66 -13.14 -8.11 13.59
C TRP A 66 -12.07 -7.03 13.84
N TRP A 67 -11.15 -6.77 12.89
CA TRP A 67 -10.05 -5.78 12.99
C TRP A 67 -9.75 -5.17 11.60
N PRO A 68 -9.33 -3.89 11.50
CA PRO A 68 -8.92 -3.32 10.23
C PRO A 68 -7.66 -4.04 9.72
N THR A 69 -7.53 -4.22 8.41
CA THR A 69 -6.31 -4.82 7.87
C THR A 69 -5.13 -3.86 8.03
N ASN A 70 -3.92 -4.40 8.04
CA ASN A 70 -2.68 -3.62 8.13
C ASN A 70 -2.26 -3.00 6.79
N LYS A 71 -3.00 -3.26 5.71
CA LYS A 71 -2.74 -2.62 4.42
C LYS A 71 -3.27 -1.19 4.47
N VAL A 72 -2.38 -0.24 4.24
CA VAL A 72 -2.69 1.18 4.14
C VAL A 72 -2.58 1.61 2.68
N ILE A 73 -3.49 2.46 2.22
CA ILE A 73 -3.52 2.96 0.83
C ILE A 73 -3.46 4.49 0.85
N PRO A 74 -2.70 5.16 -0.02
CA PRO A 74 -2.71 6.63 -0.10
C PRO A 74 -4.10 7.18 -0.47
N ALA A 75 -4.50 8.31 0.11
CA ALA A 75 -5.77 8.99 -0.19
C ALA A 75 -5.86 9.45 -1.66
N GLY A 76 -4.72 9.74 -2.31
CA GLY A 76 -4.67 9.98 -3.75
C GLY A 76 -5.05 8.77 -4.61
N ALA A 77 -5.13 7.57 -4.03
CA ALA A 77 -5.66 6.39 -4.71
C ALA A 77 -7.18 6.27 -4.57
N LYS A 78 -7.85 7.05 -3.70
CA LYS A 78 -9.32 7.11 -3.60
C LYS A 78 -9.89 7.67 -4.89
N LEU A 79 -10.79 6.93 -5.52
CA LEU A 79 -11.41 7.34 -6.78
C LEU A 79 -12.77 8.01 -6.60
N SER A 80 -13.43 7.71 -5.50
CA SER A 80 -14.74 8.25 -5.13
C SER A 80 -14.92 8.23 -3.62
N GLU A 81 -15.80 9.10 -3.12
CA GLU A 81 -16.16 9.09 -1.71
C GLU A 81 -16.81 7.77 -1.31
N PRO A 82 -16.58 7.28 -0.07
CA PRO A 82 -17.20 6.06 0.40
C PRO A 82 -18.73 6.18 0.43
N GLU A 83 -19.42 5.16 -0.05
CA GLU A 83 -20.88 5.11 -0.04
C GLU A 83 -21.36 3.99 0.89
N VAL A 84 -22.28 4.30 1.80
CA VAL A 84 -22.93 3.27 2.63
C VAL A 84 -23.86 2.43 1.77
N VAL A 85 -23.57 1.14 1.65
CA VAL A 85 -24.30 0.20 0.79
C VAL A 85 -25.21 -0.76 1.56
N GLY A 86 -25.17 -0.72 2.89
CA GLY A 86 -26.03 -1.56 3.72
C GLY A 86 -25.52 -1.69 5.14
N LYS A 87 -26.04 -2.69 5.86
CA LYS A 87 -25.69 -2.99 7.26
C LYS A 87 -25.43 -4.49 7.45
N CYS A 88 -24.48 -4.82 8.31
CA CYS A 88 -24.23 -6.18 8.78
C CYS A 88 -25.35 -6.66 9.70
N GLY A 89 -25.34 -7.96 10.05
CA GLY A 89 -26.36 -8.55 10.93
C GLY A 89 -26.41 -7.95 12.34
N ASN A 90 -25.30 -7.35 12.79
CA ASN A 90 -25.20 -6.59 14.04
C ASN A 90 -25.58 -5.10 13.90
N GLY A 91 -26.06 -4.67 12.73
CA GLY A 91 -26.45 -3.29 12.44
C GLY A 91 -25.31 -2.37 12.00
N GLU A 92 -24.06 -2.83 11.97
CA GLU A 92 -22.92 -2.01 11.60
C GLU A 92 -22.98 -1.63 10.10
N PRO A 93 -22.89 -0.34 9.75
CA PRO A 93 -22.93 0.08 8.36
C PRO A 93 -21.68 -0.37 7.60
N VAL A 94 -21.89 -0.73 6.33
CA VAL A 94 -20.82 -1.10 5.41
C VAL A 94 -20.71 -0.05 4.32
N VAL A 95 -19.51 0.49 4.11
CA VAL A 95 -19.18 1.39 3.00
C VAL A 95 -18.55 0.62 1.85
N LYS A 96 -18.83 1.02 0.61
CA LYS A 96 -18.06 0.65 -0.58
C LYS A 96 -17.08 1.78 -0.92
N LEU A 97 -15.90 1.43 -1.39
CA LEU A 97 -14.81 2.34 -1.72
C LEU A 97 -14.13 1.89 -3.01
N GLN A 98 -13.99 2.79 -3.98
CA GLN A 98 -13.18 2.56 -5.17
C GLN A 98 -11.80 3.18 -4.99
N HIS A 99 -10.74 2.41 -5.27
CA HIS A 99 -9.36 2.86 -5.11
C HIS A 99 -8.38 2.18 -6.07
N TYR A 100 -7.13 2.65 -6.14
CA TYR A 100 -6.04 1.99 -6.87
C TYR A 100 -5.14 1.14 -5.98
#